data_AF-A0A8H9LCF4-F1
#
_entry.id   AF-A0A8H9LCF4-F1
#
_cell.length_a   1.000
_cell.length_b   1.000
_cell.length_c   1.000
_cell.angle_alpha   90.00
_cell.angle_beta   90.00
_cell.angle_gamma   90.00
#
_symmetry.space_group_name_H-M   'P 1'
#
loop_
_entity.id
_entity.type
_entity.pdbx_description
1 polymer ?
#
loop_
_entity_poly.entity_id
_entity_poly.type
_entity_poly.pdbx_seq_one_letter_code
_entity_poly.pdbx_strand_id
1 'polypeptide(L)'
;MTAPASPAEPSADPAASGTPAADTPTDSGTTAPTRKPVKAGPPITDKTPAPFGGTLQSDPGHDFTKGLSPSSNGVVRGQLVAMHDENVAEYRPVKFVKEYGGSTSGHFEGPPEGDVTAFAAPIAKNVVFLSAVGCDGKDQTIDSEYLGTQRCSRDKLVLRADAGDLRALITVQGGQIVKVAEIYAA
;
A
#
# COMPACT_ATOMS: atom_id res chain seq x y z
N MET A 1 -16.97 48.96 42.55
CA MET A 1 -16.57 48.85 43.98
C MET A 1 -16.80 47.39 44.35
N THR A 2 -15.82 46.58 44.77
CA THR A 2 -14.49 46.87 45.33
C THR A 2 -13.52 45.71 45.04
N ALA A 3 -12.23 46.01 44.81
CA ALA A 3 -11.08 45.11 44.95
C ALA A 3 -10.21 45.65 46.12
N PRO A 4 -9.35 44.88 46.83
CA PRO A 4 -8.21 44.09 46.31
C PRO A 4 -8.24 42.62 46.84
N ALA A 5 -7.19 41.77 46.90
CA ALA A 5 -5.73 41.90 46.73
C ALA A 5 -5.04 40.58 46.32
N SER A 6 -3.70 40.62 46.22
CA SER A 6 -2.75 39.48 46.27
C SER A 6 -1.55 39.92 47.13
N PRO A 7 -0.83 39.03 47.86
CA PRO A 7 0.38 38.34 47.34
C PRO A 7 0.49 36.88 47.90
N ALA A 8 1.57 36.08 47.84
CA ALA A 8 2.97 36.26 47.41
C ALA A 8 3.62 34.90 47.01
N GLU A 9 4.79 34.93 46.35
CA GLU A 9 5.82 33.86 46.43
C GLU A 9 6.91 34.24 47.44
N PRO A 10 7.74 33.28 47.91
CA PRO A 10 9.18 33.41 47.62
C PRO A 10 9.92 32.09 47.30
N SER A 11 11.09 32.24 46.66
CA SER A 11 12.00 31.19 46.15
C SER A 11 13.02 30.67 47.18
N ALA A 12 13.62 29.49 46.94
CA ALA A 12 15.09 29.27 46.80
C ALA A 12 15.59 27.80 47.02
N ASP A 13 16.61 27.44 46.23
CA ASP A 13 17.49 26.24 46.19
C ASP A 13 18.39 26.04 47.47
N PRO A 14 19.26 24.98 47.65
CA PRO A 14 19.91 24.14 46.61
C PRO A 14 20.19 22.62 46.86
N ALA A 15 20.48 21.93 45.74
CA ALA A 15 21.46 20.86 45.48
C ALA A 15 21.88 19.80 46.54
N ALA A 16 21.86 18.52 46.12
CA ALA A 16 22.80 17.49 46.57
C ALA A 16 23.11 16.46 45.46
N SER A 17 24.40 16.20 45.20
CA SER A 17 24.88 15.20 44.23
C SER A 17 24.80 13.78 44.78
N GLY A 18 24.52 12.79 43.92
CA GLY A 18 24.55 11.38 44.32
C GLY A 18 24.38 10.39 43.16
N THR A 19 25.48 10.07 42.47
CA THR A 19 25.59 8.80 41.71
C THR A 19 26.11 7.73 42.68
N PRO A 20 25.57 6.50 42.66
CA PRO A 20 26.40 5.44 42.08
C PRO A 20 25.64 4.30 41.36
N ALA A 21 26.40 3.63 40.49
CA ALA A 21 26.33 2.21 40.12
C ALA A 21 25.07 1.64 39.43
N ALA A 22 25.24 1.47 38.11
CA ALA A 22 25.07 0.20 37.38
C ALA A 22 23.90 -0.72 37.76
N ASP A 23 22.84 -0.67 36.94
CA ASP A 23 21.99 -1.83 36.67
C ASP A 23 22.17 -2.32 35.23
N THR A 24 22.13 -3.64 35.09
CA THR A 24 22.46 -4.40 33.87
C THR A 24 21.45 -4.13 32.75
N PRO A 25 21.83 -4.00 31.46
CA PRO A 25 20.87 -4.09 30.38
C PRO A 25 20.31 -5.51 30.37
N THR A 26 19.04 -5.68 30.75
CA THR A 26 18.33 -6.94 30.54
C THR A 26 18.21 -7.16 29.05
N ASP A 27 18.94 -8.15 28.55
CA ASP A 27 18.91 -8.62 27.18
C ASP A 27 17.52 -9.18 26.86
N SER A 28 16.62 -8.26 26.49
CA SER A 28 15.29 -8.58 25.99
C SER A 28 15.43 -9.06 24.56
N GLY A 29 15.97 -10.27 24.43
CA GLY A 29 16.07 -11.03 23.19
C GLY A 29 14.69 -11.29 22.59
N THR A 30 14.13 -10.25 21.96
CA THR A 30 13.00 -10.36 21.06
C THR A 30 13.48 -11.16 19.87
N THR A 31 13.27 -12.47 19.93
CA THR A 31 13.42 -13.35 18.78
C THR A 31 12.46 -12.88 17.71
N ALA A 32 13.00 -12.13 16.74
CA ALA A 32 12.26 -11.75 15.54
C ALA A 32 11.60 -13.01 14.97
N PRO A 33 10.29 -13.00 14.69
CA PRO A 33 9.57 -14.21 14.34
C PRO A 33 10.24 -14.85 13.12
N THR A 34 10.67 -16.10 13.28
CA THR A 34 11.42 -16.83 12.26
C THR A 34 10.56 -16.98 11.02
N ARG A 35 10.73 -16.08 10.04
CA ARG A 35 9.93 -16.05 8.81
C ARG A 35 10.06 -17.40 8.12
N LYS A 36 8.99 -18.21 8.16
CA LYS A 36 8.90 -19.38 7.28
C LYS A 36 8.94 -18.84 5.85
N PRO A 37 9.79 -19.39 4.97
CA PRO A 37 9.83 -18.96 3.59
C PRO A 37 8.47 -19.26 2.95
N VAL A 38 7.65 -18.21 2.78
CA VAL A 38 6.40 -18.28 2.03
C VAL A 38 6.78 -18.70 0.62
N LYS A 39 6.16 -19.78 0.12
CA LYS A 39 6.40 -20.24 -1.24
C LYS A 39 6.07 -19.08 -2.20
N ALA A 40 7.07 -18.57 -2.90
CA ALA A 40 6.89 -17.49 -3.86
C ALA A 40 5.76 -17.85 -4.85
N GLY A 41 4.80 -16.95 -4.99
CA GLY A 41 3.71 -17.11 -5.94
C GLY A 41 4.16 -16.89 -7.38
N PRO A 42 3.25 -16.95 -8.37
CA PRO A 42 3.61 -16.76 -9.78
C PRO A 42 4.34 -15.42 -9.98
N PRO A 43 5.43 -15.38 -10.79
CA PRO A 43 6.17 -14.16 -11.01
C PRO A 43 5.32 -13.10 -11.73
N ILE A 44 5.66 -11.84 -11.54
CA ILE A 44 5.20 -10.75 -12.40
C ILE A 44 5.73 -11.00 -13.82
N THR A 45 4.84 -10.88 -14.81
CA THR A 45 5.16 -11.07 -16.24
C THR A 45 4.33 -10.10 -17.08
N ASP A 46 4.62 -10.03 -18.37
CA ASP A 46 3.85 -9.29 -19.38
C ASP A 46 2.40 -9.78 -19.56
N LYS A 47 2.09 -11.02 -19.14
CA LYS A 47 0.75 -11.60 -19.22
C LYS A 47 -0.21 -10.98 -18.21
N THR A 48 -1.39 -10.59 -18.67
CA THR A 48 -2.52 -10.18 -17.82
C THR A 48 -2.87 -11.29 -16.82
N PRO A 49 -2.75 -11.07 -15.50
CA PRO A 49 -3.17 -12.05 -14.50
C PRO A 49 -4.70 -11.96 -14.30
N ALA A 50 -5.33 -13.07 -13.92
CA ALA A 50 -6.77 -13.09 -13.63
C ALA A 50 -7.13 -12.06 -12.53
N PRO A 51 -8.16 -11.21 -12.70
CA PRO A 51 -8.53 -10.19 -11.70
C PRO A 51 -8.84 -10.75 -10.32
N PHE A 52 -9.40 -11.97 -10.25
CA PHE A 52 -9.77 -12.67 -9.00
C PHE A 52 -8.84 -13.85 -8.66
N GLY A 53 -7.54 -13.72 -8.95
CA GLY A 53 -6.56 -14.78 -8.68
C GLY A 53 -6.24 -14.95 -7.18
N GLY A 54 -6.31 -16.18 -6.69
CA GLY A 54 -6.15 -16.52 -5.26
C GLY A 54 -4.72 -16.62 -4.72
N THR A 55 -3.71 -16.20 -5.48
CA THR A 55 -2.28 -16.22 -5.08
C THR A 55 -1.68 -14.83 -5.18
N LEU A 56 -0.73 -14.48 -4.29
CA LEU A 56 0.04 -13.23 -4.46
C LEU A 56 1.04 -13.41 -5.61
N GLN A 57 1.21 -12.40 -6.45
CA GLN A 57 2.31 -12.39 -7.42
C GLN A 57 3.64 -12.09 -6.71
N SER A 58 4.74 -12.65 -7.21
CA SER A 58 6.08 -12.42 -6.67
C SER A 58 6.97 -11.66 -7.65
N ASP A 59 7.98 -10.98 -7.13
CA ASP A 59 9.06 -10.40 -7.93
C ASP A 59 10.41 -10.94 -7.44
N PRO A 60 10.86 -12.12 -7.91
CA PRO A 60 12.04 -12.80 -7.34
C PRO A 60 13.36 -12.05 -7.52
N GLY A 61 13.41 -11.04 -8.40
CA GLY A 61 14.56 -10.16 -8.57
C GLY A 61 14.53 -8.91 -7.70
N HIS A 62 13.47 -8.69 -6.92
CA HIS A 62 13.30 -7.48 -6.12
C HIS A 62 13.94 -7.59 -4.75
N ASP A 63 14.72 -6.59 -4.38
CA ASP A 63 15.37 -6.51 -3.08
C ASP A 63 14.65 -5.52 -2.16
N PHE A 64 13.60 -6.01 -1.49
CA PHE A 64 12.80 -5.23 -0.54
C PHE A 64 13.59 -4.70 0.67
N THR A 65 14.84 -5.13 0.88
CA THR A 65 15.70 -4.55 1.93
C THR A 65 16.26 -3.18 1.54
N LYS A 66 16.25 -2.83 0.25
CA LYS A 66 16.70 -1.54 -0.28
C LYS A 66 15.59 -0.48 -0.32
N GLY A 67 14.44 -0.76 0.27
CA GLY A 67 13.27 0.12 0.28
C GLY A 67 12.36 -0.09 -0.93
N LEU A 68 11.41 0.83 -1.12
CA LEU A 68 10.40 0.74 -2.16
C LEU A 68 10.98 1.18 -3.51
N SER A 69 10.86 0.31 -4.51
CA SER A 69 11.21 0.62 -5.89
C SER A 69 10.21 -0.02 -6.86
N PRO A 70 10.24 0.27 -8.17
CA PRO A 70 9.29 -0.32 -9.10
C PRO A 70 9.45 -1.85 -9.16
N SER A 71 8.34 -2.55 -9.32
CA SER A 71 8.37 -3.97 -9.68
C SER A 71 9.02 -4.18 -11.06
N SER A 72 9.42 -5.41 -11.35
CA SER A 72 9.75 -5.84 -12.70
C SER A 72 8.65 -5.52 -13.72
N ASN A 73 9.05 -5.38 -14.99
CA ASN A 73 8.13 -5.07 -16.10
C ASN A 73 7.06 -6.15 -16.22
N GLY A 74 5.79 -5.75 -16.26
CA GLY A 74 4.68 -6.68 -16.34
C GLY A 74 3.38 -6.12 -15.77
N VAL A 75 2.43 -7.01 -15.47
CA VAL A 75 1.13 -6.67 -14.91
C VAL A 75 0.99 -7.27 -13.51
N VAL A 76 0.75 -6.40 -12.53
CA VAL A 76 0.51 -6.75 -11.13
C VAL A 76 -0.98 -6.62 -10.83
N ARG A 77 -1.64 -7.71 -10.41
CA ARG A 77 -2.89 -7.59 -9.67
C ARG A 77 -2.57 -7.06 -8.28
N GLY A 78 -2.94 -5.81 -8.03
CA GLY A 78 -2.51 -5.09 -6.83
C GLY A 78 -3.55 -4.12 -6.30
N GLN A 79 -3.19 -3.50 -5.18
CA GLN A 79 -3.85 -2.36 -4.58
C GLN A 79 -2.86 -1.19 -4.62
N LEU A 80 -3.28 -0.05 -5.15
CA LEU A 80 -2.60 1.23 -4.91
C LEU A 80 -2.98 1.68 -3.49
N VAL A 81 -1.99 1.91 -2.63
CA VAL A 81 -2.19 2.09 -1.19
C VAL A 81 -1.92 3.50 -0.68
N ALA A 82 -1.08 4.26 -1.37
CA ALA A 82 -0.74 5.65 -1.05
C ALA A 82 -0.07 6.36 -2.24
N MET A 83 0.01 7.69 -2.19
CA MET A 83 0.99 8.47 -2.95
C MET A 83 2.13 8.87 -2.00
N HIS A 84 3.39 8.69 -2.41
CA HIS A 84 4.56 9.22 -1.67
C HIS A 84 4.90 10.65 -2.05
N ASP A 85 4.72 10.97 -3.35
CA ASP A 85 4.91 12.28 -3.97
C ASP A 85 3.76 12.50 -4.96
N GLU A 86 3.64 13.72 -5.52
CA GLU A 86 2.62 14.09 -6.55
C GLU A 86 2.47 13.09 -7.72
N ASN A 87 3.51 12.30 -8.00
CA ASN A 87 3.55 11.36 -9.13
C ASN A 87 3.93 9.92 -8.75
N VAL A 88 4.36 9.64 -7.52
CA VAL A 88 4.88 8.31 -7.13
C VAL A 88 3.85 7.58 -6.29
N ALA A 89 3.31 6.48 -6.82
CA ALA A 89 2.32 5.68 -6.13
C ALA A 89 2.96 4.44 -5.49
N GLU A 90 2.59 4.16 -4.25
CA GLU A 90 2.84 2.88 -3.59
C GLU A 90 1.76 1.87 -4.02
N TYR A 91 2.19 0.65 -4.35
CA TYR A 91 1.27 -0.45 -4.65
C TYR A 91 1.82 -1.79 -4.17
N ARG A 92 0.92 -2.70 -3.80
CA ARG A 92 1.27 -4.06 -3.35
C ARG A 92 0.48 -5.12 -4.10
N PRO A 93 1.02 -6.33 -4.34
CA PRO A 93 0.25 -7.45 -4.87
C PRO A 93 -0.94 -7.79 -3.97
N VAL A 94 -2.05 -8.24 -4.57
CA VAL A 94 -3.20 -8.76 -3.82
C VAL A 94 -3.64 -10.13 -4.35
N LYS A 95 -4.15 -10.96 -3.46
CA LYS A 95 -4.88 -12.18 -3.79
C LYS A 95 -6.38 -11.94 -3.54
N PHE A 96 -7.23 -12.61 -4.31
CA PHE A 96 -8.66 -12.65 -4.02
C PHE A 96 -9.00 -13.86 -3.15
N VAL A 97 -9.71 -13.61 -2.04
CA VAL A 97 -10.25 -14.66 -1.16
C VAL A 97 -11.74 -14.75 -1.43
N LYS A 98 -12.15 -15.87 -2.01
CA LYS A 98 -13.55 -16.13 -2.37
C LYS A 98 -14.37 -16.43 -1.13
N GLU A 99 -15.53 -15.81 -1.03
CA GLU A 99 -16.60 -16.25 -0.14
C GLU A 99 -17.37 -17.44 -0.73
N TYR A 100 -18.14 -18.13 0.11
CA TYR A 100 -18.79 -19.38 -0.27
C TYR A 100 -19.84 -19.17 -1.37
N GLY A 101 -19.62 -19.80 -2.54
CA GLY A 101 -20.56 -19.80 -3.67
C GLY A 101 -20.35 -18.71 -4.73
N GLY A 102 -19.45 -17.75 -4.51
CA GLY A 102 -19.17 -16.65 -5.46
C GLY A 102 -17.85 -16.81 -6.22
N SER A 103 -17.83 -16.43 -7.50
CA SER A 103 -16.58 -16.26 -8.25
C SER A 103 -15.95 -14.87 -8.06
N THR A 104 -16.77 -13.87 -7.78
CA THR A 104 -16.42 -12.45 -7.58
C THR A 104 -16.87 -11.90 -6.23
N SER A 105 -17.63 -12.69 -5.45
CA SER A 105 -18.01 -12.38 -4.07
C SER A 105 -16.88 -12.78 -3.12
N GLY A 106 -16.46 -11.85 -2.27
CA GLY A 106 -15.31 -11.99 -1.38
C GLY A 106 -14.41 -10.76 -1.41
N HIS A 107 -13.21 -10.87 -0.83
CA HIS A 107 -12.36 -9.72 -0.57
C HIS A 107 -10.93 -9.87 -1.12
N PHE A 108 -10.29 -8.73 -1.35
CA PHE A 108 -8.86 -8.67 -1.68
C PHE A 108 -8.03 -8.60 -0.40
N GLU A 109 -7.10 -9.54 -0.26
CA GLU A 109 -6.09 -9.53 0.79
C GLU A 109 -4.72 -9.18 0.21
N GLY A 110 -3.98 -8.36 0.94
CA GLY A 110 -2.58 -8.11 0.66
C GLY A 110 -1.66 -9.24 1.13
N PRO A 111 -0.35 -8.98 1.13
CA PRO A 111 0.65 -9.81 1.79
C PRO A 111 0.41 -9.94 3.30
N PRO A 112 0.90 -11.01 3.96
CA PRO A 112 0.86 -11.13 5.41
C PRO A 112 1.51 -9.93 6.11
N GLU A 113 1.04 -9.61 7.30
CA GLU A 113 1.65 -8.56 8.13
C GLU A 113 3.12 -8.87 8.42
N GLY A 114 4.00 -7.89 8.20
CA GLY A 114 5.46 -8.04 8.30
C GLY A 114 6.17 -8.44 7.00
N ASP A 115 5.47 -8.93 5.97
CA ASP A 115 6.05 -9.18 4.64
C ASP A 115 6.03 -7.92 3.78
N VAL A 116 7.13 -7.16 3.86
CA VAL A 116 7.41 -6.00 2.99
C VAL A 116 7.51 -6.46 1.54
N THR A 117 6.40 -6.32 0.83
CA THR A 117 6.24 -6.64 -0.60
C THR A 117 5.43 -5.54 -1.32
N ALA A 118 5.57 -4.31 -0.84
CA ALA A 118 5.13 -3.12 -1.53
C ALA A 118 6.21 -2.64 -2.52
N PHE A 119 5.76 -1.98 -3.57
CA PHE A 119 6.55 -1.35 -4.61
C PHE A 119 6.17 0.13 -4.67
N ALA A 120 7.07 0.98 -5.16
CA ALA A 120 6.77 2.37 -5.45
C ALA A 120 7.23 2.72 -6.87
N ALA A 121 6.35 3.32 -7.66
CA ALA A 121 6.70 3.70 -9.03
C ALA A 121 6.03 5.02 -9.47
N PRO A 122 6.73 5.86 -10.25
CA PRO A 122 6.13 7.03 -10.88
C PRO A 122 5.01 6.64 -11.87
N ILE A 123 3.87 7.32 -11.77
CA ILE A 123 2.76 7.26 -12.71
C ILE A 123 3.14 8.04 -13.97
N ALA A 124 3.21 7.36 -15.12
CA ALA A 124 3.57 7.96 -16.40
C ALA A 124 2.64 9.13 -16.76
N LYS A 125 3.17 10.15 -17.45
CA LYS A 125 2.39 11.34 -17.86
C LYS A 125 1.21 10.99 -18.78
N ASN A 126 1.38 9.95 -19.60
CA ASN A 126 0.40 9.44 -20.56
C ASN A 126 -0.29 8.13 -20.10
N VAL A 127 -0.30 7.85 -18.79
CA VAL A 127 -0.92 6.65 -18.20
C VAL A 127 -2.33 6.40 -18.74
N VAL A 128 -2.65 5.13 -18.99
CA VAL A 128 -4.01 4.70 -19.32
C VAL A 128 -4.72 4.27 -18.05
N PHE A 129 -5.54 5.16 -17.47
CA PHE A 129 -6.45 4.76 -16.40
C PHE A 129 -7.81 4.37 -16.98
N LEU A 130 -8.25 3.14 -16.70
CA LEU A 130 -9.58 2.64 -17.00
C LEU A 130 -10.31 2.38 -15.68
N SER A 131 -11.39 3.12 -15.42
CA SER A 131 -12.20 2.99 -14.22
C SER A 131 -13.35 2.02 -14.42
N ALA A 132 -13.71 1.32 -13.35
CA ALA A 132 -14.86 0.42 -13.26
C ALA A 132 -16.10 1.09 -12.64
N VAL A 133 -15.90 2.23 -11.96
CA VAL A 133 -16.95 3.07 -11.35
C VAL A 133 -17.13 4.41 -12.08
N GLY A 134 -16.62 4.49 -13.32
CA GLY A 134 -16.63 5.69 -14.14
C GLY A 134 -15.81 6.86 -13.58
N CYS A 135 -15.65 7.92 -14.38
CA CYS A 135 -14.77 9.02 -13.99
C CYS A 135 -15.35 9.92 -12.88
N ASP A 136 -16.64 9.82 -12.58
CA ASP A 136 -17.29 10.55 -11.48
C ASP A 136 -17.58 9.66 -10.25
N GLY A 137 -17.43 8.34 -10.36
CA GLY A 137 -17.70 7.37 -9.29
C GLY A 137 -19.14 6.82 -9.26
N LYS A 138 -19.96 7.07 -10.28
CA LYS A 138 -21.40 6.70 -10.30
C LYS A 138 -21.81 5.67 -11.34
N ASP A 139 -21.01 5.45 -12.37
CA ASP A 139 -21.34 4.58 -13.51
C ASP A 139 -20.61 3.23 -13.39
N GLN A 140 -21.31 2.09 -13.48
CA GLN A 140 -20.63 0.81 -13.56
C GLN A 140 -20.11 0.56 -14.99
N THR A 141 -18.80 0.67 -15.18
CA THR A 141 -18.16 0.65 -16.52
C THR A 141 -17.15 -0.49 -16.65
N ILE A 142 -17.66 -1.73 -16.67
CA ILE A 142 -16.85 -2.95 -16.68
C ILE A 142 -16.97 -3.78 -17.96
N ASP A 143 -15.95 -4.59 -18.24
CA ASP A 143 -15.99 -5.69 -19.20
C ASP A 143 -16.41 -7.03 -18.55
N SER A 144 -16.38 -8.11 -19.34
CA SER A 144 -16.71 -9.48 -18.88
C SER A 144 -15.72 -10.07 -17.86
N GLU A 145 -14.54 -9.47 -17.69
CA GLU A 145 -13.56 -9.86 -16.66
C GLU A 145 -13.66 -8.98 -15.40
N TYR A 146 -14.68 -8.11 -15.32
CA TYR A 146 -14.88 -7.12 -14.25
C TYR A 146 -13.79 -6.05 -14.19
N LEU A 147 -13.13 -5.78 -15.32
CA LEU A 147 -12.14 -4.71 -15.44
C LEU A 147 -12.77 -3.43 -15.97
N GLY A 148 -12.29 -2.29 -15.46
CA GLY A 148 -12.67 -0.97 -15.90
C GLY A 148 -12.45 -0.75 -17.40
N THR A 149 -13.42 -0.12 -18.05
CA THR A 149 -13.41 0.18 -19.50
C THR A 149 -13.46 1.67 -19.80
N GLN A 150 -14.02 2.51 -18.92
CA GLN A 150 -14.09 3.95 -19.14
C GLN A 150 -12.73 4.59 -18.90
N ARG A 151 -12.15 5.21 -19.94
CA ARG A 151 -10.90 5.96 -19.81
C ARG A 151 -11.11 7.25 -19.03
N CYS A 152 -10.33 7.42 -17.96
CA CYS A 152 -10.37 8.62 -17.12
C CYS A 152 -9.03 9.38 -17.13
N SER A 153 -9.02 10.59 -16.56
CA SER A 153 -7.82 11.42 -16.50
C SER A 153 -6.77 10.85 -15.55
N ARG A 154 -5.51 11.24 -15.76
CA ARG A 154 -4.41 10.93 -14.84
C ARG A 154 -4.68 11.48 -13.44
N ASP A 155 -5.25 12.67 -13.33
CA ASP A 155 -5.51 13.31 -12.03
C ASP A 155 -6.58 12.55 -11.23
N LYS A 156 -7.56 11.93 -11.93
CA LYS A 156 -8.52 11.02 -11.30
C LYS A 156 -7.84 9.74 -10.80
N LEU A 157 -6.84 9.21 -11.52
CA LEU A 157 -6.04 8.08 -11.04
C LEU A 157 -5.25 8.47 -9.79
N VAL A 158 -4.56 9.61 -9.79
CA VAL A 158 -3.79 10.09 -8.62
C VAL A 158 -4.70 10.24 -7.41
N LEU A 159 -5.85 10.89 -7.55
CA LEU A 159 -6.84 11.04 -6.47
C LEU A 159 -7.38 9.70 -5.94
N ARG A 160 -7.55 8.69 -6.80
CA ARG A 160 -7.99 7.34 -6.39
C ARG A 160 -6.85 6.49 -5.79
N ALA A 161 -5.61 6.71 -6.20
CA ALA A 161 -4.43 6.06 -5.62
C ALA A 161 -4.11 6.62 -4.22
N ASP A 162 -4.25 7.94 -4.04
CA ASP A 162 -4.08 8.63 -2.75
C ASP A 162 -5.11 8.19 -1.70
N ALA A 163 -6.34 7.89 -2.12
CA ALA A 163 -7.37 7.28 -1.27
C ALA A 163 -7.02 5.84 -0.79
N GLY A 164 -6.00 5.21 -1.37
CA GLY A 164 -5.47 3.91 -0.95
C GLY A 164 -6.40 2.71 -1.16
N ASP A 165 -7.52 2.89 -1.86
CA ASP A 165 -8.59 1.90 -2.03
C ASP A 165 -8.69 1.33 -3.47
N LEU A 166 -7.84 1.78 -4.39
CA LEU A 166 -7.92 1.38 -5.79
C LEU A 166 -7.27 0.00 -6.03
N ARG A 167 -8.12 -1.03 -6.18
CA ARG A 167 -7.73 -2.40 -6.57
C ARG A 167 -7.73 -2.48 -8.09
N ALA A 168 -6.63 -2.96 -8.68
CA ALA A 168 -6.41 -2.83 -10.12
C ALA A 168 -5.45 -3.89 -10.70
N LEU A 169 -5.49 -4.03 -12.01
CA LEU A 169 -4.37 -4.52 -12.81
C LEU A 169 -3.46 -3.32 -13.14
N ILE A 170 -2.27 -3.31 -12.54
CA ILE A 170 -1.28 -2.25 -12.62
C ILE A 170 -0.18 -2.72 -13.58
N THR A 171 -0.06 -2.09 -14.75
CA THR A 171 0.99 -2.38 -15.73
C THR A 171 2.18 -1.48 -15.49
N VAL A 172 3.34 -2.09 -15.27
CA VAL A 172 4.63 -1.42 -15.06
C VAL A 172 5.53 -1.68 -16.26
N GLN A 173 6.09 -0.61 -16.82
CA GLN A 173 7.02 -0.68 -17.95
C GLN A 173 8.08 0.41 -17.82
N GLY A 174 9.36 0.04 -17.88
CA GLY A 174 10.48 0.98 -17.77
C GLY A 174 10.50 1.72 -16.42
N GLY A 175 10.12 1.03 -15.34
CA GLY A 175 10.05 1.59 -13.98
C GLY A 175 8.89 2.56 -13.73
N GLN A 176 7.92 2.67 -14.66
CA GLN A 176 6.75 3.55 -14.54
C GLN A 176 5.44 2.77 -14.61
N ILE A 177 4.41 3.25 -13.91
CA ILE A 177 3.03 2.76 -14.07
C ILE A 177 2.48 3.37 -15.37
N VAL A 178 2.25 2.54 -16.37
CA VAL A 178 1.81 2.95 -17.73
C VAL A 178 0.33 2.67 -18.00
N LYS A 179 -0.28 1.72 -17.28
CA LYS A 179 -1.72 1.44 -17.32
C LYS A 179 -2.21 1.00 -15.95
N VAL A 180 -3.43 1.41 -15.60
CA VAL A 180 -4.18 0.95 -14.43
C VAL A 180 -5.59 0.63 -14.91
N ALA A 181 -6.01 -0.63 -14.79
CA ALA A 181 -7.40 -1.03 -15.01
C ALA A 181 -8.01 -1.45 -13.67
N GLU A 182 -8.97 -0.68 -13.18
CA GLU A 182 -9.67 -0.92 -11.91
C GLU A 182 -10.42 -2.27 -11.95
N ILE A 183 -10.37 -3.02 -10.85
CA ILE A 183 -11.09 -4.30 -10.70
C ILE A 183 -12.35 -4.04 -9.88
N TYR A 184 -13.50 -4.38 -10.44
CA TYR A 184 -14.78 -4.32 -9.74
C TYR A 184 -15.03 -5.60 -8.93
N ALA A 185 -14.98 -5.51 -7.61
CA ALA A 185 -15.57 -6.52 -6.72
C ALA A 185 -16.96 -6.03 -6.27
N ALA A 186 -17.90 -6.97 -6.11
CA ALA A 186 -19.29 -6.73 -5.74
C ALA A 186 -19.55 -7.18 -4.29
#